data_AF-V9IFV7-F1
#
_entry.id   AF-V9IFV7-F1
#
_cell.length_a   1.000
_cell.length_b   1.000
_cell.length_c   1.000
_cell.angle_alpha   90.00
_cell.angle_beta   90.00
_cell.angle_gamma   90.00
#
_symmetry.space_group_name_H-M   'P 1'
#
loop_
_entity.id
_entity.type
_entity.pdbx_description
1 polymer ?
#
loop_
_entity_poly.entity_id
_entity_poly.type
_entity_poly.pdbx_seq_one_letter_code
_entity_poly.pdbx_strand_id
1 'polypeptide(L)'
;MSKKFHHWNKRWFVFDRKRKTLSYYSDSTSRKARGVIYFQSIEEVYVDHMNTVRSPQPSLTFIIKTSTRLYHLMAPSPEAMRVWVDVVFTGAEGYHEFDHGI
;
A
#
# COMPACT_ATOMS: atom_id res chain seq x y z
N MET A 1 -23.17 -3.73 -6.21
CA MET A 1 -23.14 -4.31 -4.85
C MET A 1 -21.77 -4.04 -4.23
N SER A 2 -21.67 -3.09 -3.30
CA SER A 2 -20.41 -2.82 -2.58
C SER A 2 -20.05 -4.05 -1.76
N LYS A 3 -18.90 -4.69 -2.04
CA LYS A 3 -18.39 -5.79 -1.22
C LYS A 3 -18.22 -5.24 0.21
N LYS A 4 -19.08 -5.68 1.13
CA LYS A 4 -18.98 -5.34 2.56
C LYS A 4 -17.61 -5.78 3.07
N PHE A 5 -16.70 -4.81 3.25
CA PHE A 5 -15.43 -5.01 3.95
C PHE A 5 -15.72 -5.51 5.38
N HIS A 6 -15.42 -6.78 5.65
CA HIS A 6 -15.69 -7.45 6.92
C HIS A 6 -14.62 -7.17 7.99
N HIS A 7 -14.14 -5.92 8.09
CA HIS A 7 -13.25 -5.36 9.12
C HIS A 7 -11.83 -4.99 8.65
N TRP A 8 -11.35 -3.87 9.19
CA TRP A 8 -9.98 -3.38 9.08
C TRP A 8 -9.06 -4.25 9.94
N ASN A 9 -7.91 -4.62 9.40
CA ASN A 9 -6.97 -5.53 10.04
C ASN A 9 -5.65 -4.80 10.31
N LYS A 10 -5.20 -4.77 11.57
CA LYS A 10 -3.85 -4.29 11.90
C LYS A 10 -2.81 -5.24 11.28
N ARG A 11 -1.84 -4.67 10.57
CA ARG A 11 -0.75 -5.39 9.90
C ARG A 11 0.54 -4.62 10.06
N TRP A 12 1.65 -5.36 10.11
CA TRP A 12 2.99 -4.79 10.10
C TRP A 12 3.49 -4.74 8.66
N PHE A 13 3.68 -3.53 8.12
CA PHE A 13 4.18 -3.33 6.76
C PHE A 13 5.69 -3.05 6.79
N VAL A 14 6.40 -3.61 5.83
CA VAL A 14 7.84 -3.45 5.65
C VAL A 14 8.10 -3.05 4.20
N PHE A 15 8.65 -1.84 4.03
CA PHE A 15 9.20 -1.38 2.77
C PHE A 15 10.65 -1.84 2.66
N ASP A 16 10.96 -2.59 1.61
CA ASP A 16 12.32 -3.04 1.32
C ASP A 16 12.73 -2.53 -0.06
N ARG A 17 13.60 -1.51 -0.07
CA ARG A 17 14.12 -0.91 -1.30
C ARG A 17 15.05 -1.84 -2.08
N LYS A 18 15.79 -2.72 -1.41
CA LYS A 18 16.75 -3.62 -2.07
C LYS A 18 16.02 -4.75 -2.77
N ARG A 19 15.07 -5.36 -2.06
CA ARG A 19 14.21 -6.43 -2.60
C ARG A 19 13.08 -5.88 -3.46
N LYS A 20 12.85 -4.57 -3.41
CA LYS A 20 11.89 -3.83 -4.23
C LYS A 20 10.46 -4.32 -4.00
N THR A 21 10.14 -4.45 -2.71
CA THR A 21 8.87 -5.02 -2.24
C THR A 21 8.30 -4.22 -1.08
N LEU A 22 6.98 -4.16 -1.03
CA LEU A 22 6.20 -3.83 0.15
C LEU A 22 5.57 -5.13 0.67
N SER A 23 6.09 -5.65 1.78
CA SER A 23 5.58 -6.88 2.40
C SER A 23 4.77 -6.55 3.65
N TYR A 24 3.81 -7.42 4.00
CA TYR A 24 3.03 -7.25 5.21
C TYR A 24 2.83 -8.54 5.98
N TYR A 25 2.77 -8.41 7.31
CA TYR A 25 2.75 -9.49 8.28
C TYR A 25 1.60 -9.30 9.25
N SER A 26 1.28 -10.34 10.02
CA SER A 26 0.28 -10.24 11.10
C SER A 26 0.68 -9.20 12.14
N ASP A 27 1.97 -9.19 12.52
CA ASP A 27 2.59 -8.30 13.50
C ASP A 27 4.10 -8.23 13.25
N SER A 28 4.84 -7.50 14.10
CA SER A 28 6.29 -7.30 13.97
C SER A 28 7.14 -8.53 14.33
N THR A 29 6.59 -9.51 15.03
CA THR A 29 7.30 -10.74 15.44
C THR A 29 7.10 -11.89 14.45
N SER A 30 6.09 -11.77 13.59
CA SER A 30 5.73 -12.74 12.58
C SER A 30 6.85 -12.95 11.54
N ARG A 31 7.32 -14.19 11.41
CA ARG A 31 8.36 -14.55 10.41
C ARG A 31 7.81 -14.78 9.00
N LYS A 32 6.52 -15.11 8.88
CA LYS A 32 5.86 -15.43 7.60
C LYS A 32 5.05 -14.24 7.09
N ALA A 33 5.36 -13.80 5.88
CA ALA A 33 4.60 -12.76 5.20
C ALA A 33 3.17 -13.23 4.92
N ARG A 34 2.21 -12.34 5.16
CA ARG A 34 0.80 -12.51 4.73
C ARG A 34 0.61 -12.14 3.27
N GLY A 35 1.47 -11.28 2.74
CA GLY A 35 1.53 -10.94 1.33
C GLY A 35 2.75 -10.09 1.01
N VAL A 36 3.10 -10.08 -0.27
CA VAL A 36 4.20 -9.31 -0.84
C VAL A 36 3.66 -8.57 -2.05
N ILE A 37 3.92 -7.28 -2.12
CA ILE A 37 3.60 -6.42 -3.24
C ILE A 37 4.92 -6.03 -3.88
N TYR A 38 5.14 -6.41 -5.13
CA TYR A 38 6.33 -6.02 -5.87
C TYR A 38 6.14 -4.62 -6.43
N PHE A 39 7.16 -3.77 -6.40
CA PHE A 39 7.05 -2.38 -6.88
C PHE A 39 6.60 -2.31 -8.35
N GLN A 40 7.11 -3.20 -9.20
CA GLN A 40 6.70 -3.32 -10.61
C GLN A 40 5.19 -3.56 -10.82
N SER A 41 4.50 -4.10 -9.81
CA SER A 41 3.06 -4.36 -9.90
C SER A 41 2.21 -3.18 -9.44
N ILE A 42 2.82 -2.16 -8.85
CA ILE A 42 2.14 -0.97 -8.34
C ILE A 42 1.95 0.00 -9.50
N GLU A 43 0.69 0.29 -9.80
CA GLU A 43 0.29 1.18 -10.88
C GLU A 43 0.06 2.60 -10.34
N GLU A 44 -0.59 2.71 -9.18
CA GLU A 44 -0.92 4.00 -8.56
C GLU A 44 -0.89 3.89 -7.04
N VAL A 45 -0.53 5.00 -6.38
CA VAL A 45 -0.63 5.19 -4.94
C VAL A 45 -1.26 6.55 -4.68
N TYR A 46 -2.39 6.59 -3.97
CA TYR A 46 -3.12 7.84 -3.77
C TYR A 46 -3.93 7.86 -2.47
N VAL A 47 -4.20 9.06 -1.96
CA VAL A 47 -5.10 9.28 -0.82
C VAL A 47 -6.56 9.17 -1.29
N ASP A 48 -7.39 8.47 -0.53
CA ASP A 48 -8.81 8.25 -0.87
C ASP A 48 -9.68 9.48 -0.55
N HIS A 49 -9.45 10.59 -1.26
CA HIS A 49 -10.16 11.85 -1.03
C HIS A 49 -11.68 11.74 -1.22
N MET A 50 -12.13 10.79 -2.04
CA MET A 50 -13.55 10.56 -2.31
C MET A 50 -14.21 9.61 -1.30
N ASN A 51 -13.47 9.12 -0.30
CA ASN A 51 -13.94 8.16 0.71
C ASN A 51 -14.64 6.94 0.06
N THR A 52 -14.04 6.41 -1.00
CA THR A 52 -14.56 5.27 -1.76
C THR A 52 -14.69 4.00 -0.90
N VAL A 53 -13.90 3.90 0.17
CA VAL A 53 -14.02 2.86 1.20
C VAL A 53 -14.51 3.41 2.54
N ARG A 54 -15.41 2.66 3.21
CA ARG A 54 -15.83 2.98 4.59
C ARG A 54 -14.73 2.62 5.57
N SER A 55 -13.93 3.61 5.95
CA SER A 55 -12.88 3.49 6.97
C SER A 55 -13.24 4.24 8.25
N PRO A 56 -12.78 3.77 9.43
CA PRO A 56 -12.87 4.52 10.68
C PRO A 56 -12.25 5.92 10.65
N GLN A 57 -11.22 6.14 9.83
CA GLN A 57 -10.52 7.43 9.71
C GLN A 57 -10.28 7.72 8.23
N PRO A 58 -11.28 8.27 7.52
CA PRO A 58 -11.21 8.45 6.07
C PRO A 58 -10.06 9.36 5.64
N SER A 59 -9.75 10.40 6.41
CA SER A 59 -8.63 11.32 6.16
C SER A 59 -7.24 10.68 6.28
N LEU A 60 -7.14 9.48 6.86
CA LEU A 60 -5.90 8.70 6.99
C LEU A 60 -5.88 7.49 6.05
N THR A 61 -6.82 7.43 5.10
CA THR A 61 -6.99 6.30 4.20
C THR A 61 -6.35 6.57 2.86
N PHE A 62 -5.58 5.60 2.38
CA PHE A 62 -4.92 5.65 1.08
C PHE A 62 -5.02 4.28 0.41
N ILE A 63 -4.86 4.29 -0.91
CA ILE A 63 -5.01 3.12 -1.77
C ILE A 63 -3.70 2.88 -2.50
N ILE A 64 -3.27 1.62 -2.47
CA ILE A 64 -2.23 1.11 -3.38
C ILE A 64 -2.96 0.25 -4.42
N LYS A 65 -2.94 0.70 -5.66
CA LYS A 65 -3.48 -0.02 -6.80
C LYS A 65 -2.38 -0.83 -7.45
N THR A 66 -2.60 -2.13 -7.54
CA THR A 66 -1.76 -3.03 -8.31
C THR A 66 -2.54 -3.64 -9.45
N SER A 67 -1.84 -4.22 -10.42
CA SER A 67 -2.45 -4.84 -11.61
C SER A 67 -3.45 -5.96 -11.32
N THR A 68 -3.45 -6.49 -10.09
CA THR A 68 -4.35 -7.58 -9.70
C THR A 68 -5.21 -7.25 -8.49
N ARG A 69 -4.91 -6.19 -7.74
CA ARG A 69 -5.56 -5.92 -6.45
C ARG A 69 -5.50 -4.45 -6.03
N LEU A 70 -6.60 -3.98 -5.46
CA LEU A 70 -6.65 -2.74 -4.67
C LEU A 70 -6.41 -3.04 -3.19
N TYR A 71 -5.37 -2.43 -2.62
CA TYR A 71 -5.08 -2.46 -1.19
C TYR A 71 -5.58 -1.16 -0.56
N HIS A 72 -6.64 -1.26 0.24
CA HIS A 72 -7.14 -0.15 1.06
C HIS A 72 -6.43 -0.17 2.40
N LEU A 73 -5.68 0.89 2.70
CA LEU A 73 -4.84 1.00 3.89
C LEU A 73 -5.22 2.25 4.68
N MET A 74 -5.02 2.18 5.99
CA MET A 74 -5.23 3.31 6.90
C MET A 74 -3.98 3.47 7.75
N ALA A 75 -3.40 4.66 7.74
CA ALA A 75 -2.25 5.00 8.55
C ALA A 75 -2.66 5.38 9.98
N PRO A 76 -1.75 5.25 10.98
CA PRO A 76 -2.03 5.67 12.35
C PRO A 76 -1.98 7.19 12.55
N SER A 77 -1.37 7.94 11.62
CA SER A 77 -1.28 9.40 11.67
C SER A 77 -1.11 10.00 10.26
N PRO A 78 -1.35 11.32 10.08
CA PRO A 78 -1.11 12.01 8.81
C PRO A 78 0.35 11.92 8.36
N GLU A 79 1.30 12.02 9.28
CA GLU A 79 2.75 11.97 9.00
C GLU A 79 3.13 10.59 8.49
N ALA A 80 2.66 9.54 9.16
CA ALA A 80 2.87 8.17 8.72
C ALA A 80 2.26 7.92 7.34
N MET A 81 1.06 8.44 7.07
CA MET A 81 0.44 8.34 5.74
C MET A 81 1.30 8.99 4.67
N ARG A 82 1.76 10.22 4.90
CA ARG A 82 2.62 10.94 3.96
C ARG A 82 3.89 10.16 3.65
N VAL A 83 4.57 9.65 4.67
CA VAL A 83 5.78 8.82 4.49
C VAL A 83 5.46 7.58 3.68
N TRP A 84 4.38 6.85 4.00
CA TRP A 84 4.01 5.63 3.26
C TRP A 84 3.66 5.90 1.81
N VAL A 85 2.88 6.94 1.52
CA VAL A 85 2.53 7.32 0.15
C VAL A 85 3.81 7.69 -0.61
N ASP A 86 4.67 8.53 -0.04
CA ASP A 86 5.90 9.00 -0.68
C ASP A 86 6.88 7.87 -1.01
N VAL A 87 7.20 7.01 -0.04
CA VAL A 87 8.19 5.95 -0.27
C VAL A 87 7.68 4.87 -1.22
N VAL A 88 6.38 4.55 -1.19
CA VAL A 88 5.79 3.55 -2.10
C VAL A 88 5.65 4.13 -3.51
N PHE A 89 5.21 5.39 -3.64
CA PHE A 89 5.14 6.09 -4.93
C PHE A 89 6.53 6.17 -5.57
N THR A 90 7.51 6.73 -4.86
CA THR A 90 8.89 6.84 -5.36
C THR A 90 9.52 5.47 -5.67
N GLY A 91 9.23 4.47 -4.82
CA GLY A 91 9.70 3.10 -5.04
C GLY A 91 9.11 2.44 -6.28
N ALA A 92 7.86 2.76 -6.63
CA ALA A 92 7.17 2.25 -7.81
C ALA A 92 7.56 3.01 -9.09
N GLU A 93 7.56 4.33 -9.08
CA GLU A 93 7.89 5.17 -10.25
C GLU A 93 9.32 4.92 -10.76
N GLY A 94 10.27 4.73 -9.85
CA GLY A 94 11.65 4.36 -10.21
C GLY A 94 11.78 2.99 -10.89
N TYR A 95 10.68 2.29 -11.16
CA TYR A 95 10.61 1.15 -12.08
C TYR A 95 10.01 1.48 -13.43
N HIS A 96 8.94 2.28 -13.48
CA HIS A 96 8.31 2.68 -14.74
C HIS A 96 9.30 3.41 -15.65
N GLU A 97 10.23 4.20 -15.09
CA GLU A 97 11.24 4.93 -15.86
C GLU A 97 12.29 4.04 -16.54
N PHE A 98 12.51 2.80 -16.10
CA PHE A 98 13.55 1.90 -16.67
C PHE A 98 13.00 0.77 -17.53
N ASP A 99 11.68 0.58 -17.59
CA ASP A 99 11.05 -0.44 -18.45
C ASP A 99 10.76 0.09 -19.87
N HIS A 100 10.79 1.41 -20.09
CA HIS A 100 10.60 2.04 -21.41
C HIS A 100 11.86 2.08 -22.29
N GLY A 101 12.82 1.19 -22.07
CA GLY A 101 14.14 1.25 -22.68
C GLY A 101 14.72 -0.09 -23.14
N ILE A 102 13.93 -0.96 -23.77
CA ILE A 102 14.39 -1.97 -24.76
C ILE A 102 13.36 -2.07 -25.89
#